data_AF-A0A9P6XVF7-F1
#
_entry.id   AF-A0A9P6XVF7-F1
#
_cell.length_a   1.000
_cell.length_b   1.000
_cell.length_c   1.000
_cell.angle_alpha   90.00
_cell.angle_beta   90.00
_cell.angle_gamma   90.00
#
_symmetry.space_group_name_H-M   'P 1'
#
loop_
_entity.id
_entity.type
_entity.pdbx_description
1 polymer ?
#
loop_
_entity_poly.entity_id
_entity_poly.type
_entity_poly.pdbx_seq_one_letter_code
_entity_poly.pdbx_strand_id
1 'polypeptide(L)'
;MDNWFDRVKGMENAPERGKRCTACFDMRFERTALYAHEHGFDTITSSLGISRWKDMNQINGCGERAAARYDDLVYWTYNWRKGGGSARMIEISKRENFYQQEYCGCVYSLRDTNRHRRSQGRDRVHIGVKFYGKEDLINEELL
;
A
#
# COMPACT_ATOMS: atom_id res chain seq x y z
N MET A 1 1.76 -13.83 11.84
CA MET A 1 1.86 -13.66 10.38
C MET A 1 0.84 -14.55 9.65
N ASP A 2 0.35 -15.58 10.33
CA ASP A 2 -0.46 -16.68 9.80
C ASP A 2 -1.87 -16.26 9.41
N ASN A 3 -2.50 -15.34 10.17
CA ASN A 3 -3.84 -14.83 9.90
C ASN A 3 -4.01 -14.25 8.48
N TRP A 4 -3.00 -13.55 7.96
CA TRP A 4 -3.07 -13.00 6.62
C TRP A 4 -3.02 -14.09 5.54
N PHE A 5 -2.14 -15.09 5.70
CA PHE A 5 -2.01 -16.20 4.75
C PHE A 5 -3.30 -17.02 4.68
N ASP A 6 -3.94 -17.26 5.82
CA ASP A 6 -5.23 -17.95 5.86
C ASP A 6 -6.32 -17.14 5.14
N ARG A 7 -6.36 -15.82 5.36
CA ARG A 7 -7.34 -14.91 4.73
C ARG A 7 -7.21 -14.85 3.21
N VAL A 8 -6.01 -15.08 2.67
CA VAL A 8 -5.73 -15.00 1.22
C VAL A 8 -5.51 -16.35 0.55
N LYS A 9 -5.72 -17.46 1.28
CA LYS A 9 -5.60 -18.82 0.76
C LYS A 9 -6.55 -19.02 -0.44
N GLY A 10 -6.03 -19.59 -1.52
CA GLY A 10 -6.76 -19.71 -2.79
C GLY A 10 -6.84 -18.42 -3.62
N MET A 11 -6.15 -17.35 -3.20
CA MET A 11 -6.04 -16.08 -3.92
C MET A 11 -4.59 -15.74 -4.31
N GLU A 12 -3.67 -16.70 -4.21
CA GLU A 12 -2.22 -16.52 -4.43
C GLU A 12 -1.91 -16.00 -5.84
N ASN A 13 -2.71 -16.42 -6.82
CA ASN A 13 -2.58 -16.04 -8.22
C ASN A 13 -3.56 -14.93 -8.66
N ALA A 14 -4.34 -14.37 -7.74
CA ALA A 14 -5.17 -13.20 -8.06
C ALA A 14 -4.27 -12.02 -8.45
N PRO A 15 -4.63 -11.23 -9.47
CA PRO A 15 -3.82 -10.09 -9.90
C PRO A 15 -3.79 -8.99 -8.83
N GLU A 16 -2.83 -8.07 -8.94
CA GLU A 16 -2.92 -6.81 -8.20
C GLU A 16 -4.23 -6.09 -8.50
N ARG A 17 -4.76 -5.37 -7.50
CA ARG A 17 -6.11 -4.77 -7.50
C ARG A 17 -7.26 -5.80 -7.56
N GLY A 18 -6.97 -7.10 -7.59
CA GLY A 18 -7.97 -8.16 -7.50
C GLY A 18 -8.39 -8.50 -6.07
N LYS A 19 -9.15 -9.61 -5.93
CA LYS A 19 -9.73 -10.08 -4.65
C LYS A 19 -8.74 -10.19 -3.48
N ARG A 20 -7.49 -10.56 -3.76
CA ARG A 20 -6.41 -10.63 -2.75
C ARG A 20 -6.10 -9.27 -2.13
N CYS A 21 -6.11 -8.20 -2.92
CA CYS A 21 -5.90 -6.85 -2.42
C CYS A 21 -7.07 -6.40 -1.54
N THR A 22 -8.32 -6.69 -1.95
CA THR A 22 -9.51 -6.47 -1.11
C THR A 22 -9.37 -7.17 0.25
N ALA A 23 -9.09 -8.48 0.27
CA ALA A 23 -8.92 -9.22 1.52
C ALA A 23 -7.81 -8.66 2.43
N CYS A 24 -6.70 -8.21 1.83
CA CYS A 24 -5.60 -7.58 2.55
C CYS A 24 -6.00 -6.22 3.15
N PHE A 25 -6.75 -5.40 2.41
CA PHE A 25 -7.22 -4.11 2.91
C PHE A 25 -8.30 -4.27 3.96
N ASP A 26 -9.29 -5.16 3.75
CA ASP A 26 -10.34 -5.46 4.73
C ASP A 26 -9.72 -5.85 6.07
N MET A 27 -8.79 -6.81 6.10
CA MET A 27 -8.12 -7.22 7.35
C MET A 27 -7.44 -6.04 8.07
N ARG A 28 -6.79 -5.14 7.33
CA ARG A 28 -6.10 -3.98 7.93
C ARG A 28 -7.11 -2.95 8.45
N PHE A 29 -8.13 -2.63 7.67
CA PHE A 29 -9.14 -1.66 8.05
C PHE A 29 -10.03 -2.16 9.18
N GLU A 30 -10.36 -3.45 9.23
CA GLU A 30 -11.07 -4.07 10.35
C GLU A 30 -10.33 -3.83 11.67
N ARG A 31 -9.00 -4.06 11.69
CA ARG A 31 -8.19 -3.80 12.89
C ARG A 31 -8.08 -2.31 13.21
N THR A 32 -7.93 -1.46 12.20
CA THR A 32 -7.88 0.00 12.37
C THR A 32 -9.19 0.56 12.91
N ALA A 33 -10.34 0.11 12.39
CA ALA A 33 -11.65 0.55 12.81
C ALA A 33 -11.96 0.11 14.25
N LEU A 34 -11.68 -1.16 14.58
CA LEU A 34 -11.82 -1.65 15.95
C LEU A 34 -10.98 -0.81 16.92
N TYR A 35 -9.71 -0.56 16.59
CA TYR A 35 -8.84 0.25 17.44
C TYR A 35 -9.36 1.68 17.59
N ALA A 36 -9.82 2.30 16.50
CA ALA A 36 -10.36 3.65 16.52
C ALA A 36 -11.57 3.76 17.47
N HIS A 37 -12.54 2.85 17.33
CA HIS A 37 -13.71 2.76 18.18
C HIS A 37 -13.34 2.53 19.66
N GLU A 38 -12.46 1.56 19.96
CA GLU A 38 -12.04 1.25 21.34
C GLU A 38 -11.34 2.43 22.05
N HIS A 39 -10.81 3.40 21.28
CA HIS A 39 -10.04 4.53 21.80
C HIS A 39 -10.72 5.89 21.57
N GLY A 40 -11.98 5.90 21.13
CA GLY A 40 -12.77 7.11 20.97
C GLY A 40 -12.32 8.03 19.82
N PHE A 41 -11.67 7.48 18.79
CA PHE A 41 -11.42 8.21 17.55
C PHE A 41 -12.67 8.14 16.66
N ASP A 42 -13.14 9.29 16.17
CA ASP A 42 -14.34 9.38 15.35
C ASP A 42 -14.08 9.18 13.84
N THR A 43 -12.82 9.24 13.41
CA THR A 43 -12.45 9.29 12.00
C THR A 43 -11.20 8.46 11.71
N ILE A 44 -11.26 7.65 10.66
CA ILE A 44 -10.11 6.96 10.09
C ILE A 44 -9.93 7.28 8.61
N THR A 45 -8.70 7.19 8.11
CA THR A 45 -8.38 7.30 6.68
C THR A 45 -7.14 6.47 6.36
N SER A 46 -6.65 6.53 5.12
CA SER A 46 -5.48 5.75 4.71
C SER A 46 -4.57 6.49 3.76
N SER A 47 -3.27 6.39 4.03
CA SER A 47 -2.22 6.80 3.08
C SER A 47 -2.18 5.91 1.83
N LEU A 48 -2.82 4.73 1.82
CA LEU A 48 -2.90 3.86 0.65
C LEU A 48 -3.48 4.59 -0.58
N GLY A 49 -4.39 5.55 -0.37
CA GLY A 49 -5.04 6.32 -1.44
C GLY A 49 -4.08 7.16 -2.29
N ILE A 50 -2.90 7.54 -1.77
CA ILE A 50 -1.95 8.42 -2.49
C ILE A 50 -1.30 7.75 -3.71
N SER A 51 -1.16 6.42 -3.68
CA SER A 51 -0.44 5.68 -4.72
C SER A 51 -1.26 5.54 -6.00
N ARG A 52 -0.78 6.09 -7.12
CA ARG A 52 -1.40 5.91 -8.46
C ARG A 52 -1.54 4.45 -8.89
N TRP A 53 -0.75 3.56 -8.30
CA TRP A 53 -0.73 2.13 -8.62
C TRP A 53 -1.84 1.36 -7.91
N LYS A 54 -2.56 1.97 -6.97
CA LYS A 54 -3.69 1.34 -6.28
C LYS A 54 -5.02 1.87 -6.80
N ASP A 55 -6.01 1.00 -6.79
CA ASP A 55 -7.41 1.37 -7.02
C ASP A 55 -7.96 2.07 -5.77
N MET A 56 -8.31 3.35 -5.93
CA MET A 56 -8.80 4.18 -4.82
C MET A 56 -10.21 3.77 -4.39
N ASN A 57 -11.06 3.34 -5.31
CA ASN A 57 -12.41 2.88 -4.99
C ASN A 57 -12.36 1.57 -4.21
N GLN A 58 -11.44 0.68 -4.58
CA GLN A 58 -11.19 -0.55 -3.82
C GLN A 58 -10.77 -0.23 -2.38
N ILE A 59 -9.80 0.68 -2.18
CA ILE A 59 -9.34 1.07 -0.84
C ILE A 59 -10.48 1.71 -0.04
N ASN A 60 -11.14 2.71 -0.63
CA ASN A 60 -12.20 3.45 0.05
C ASN A 60 -13.35 2.54 0.45
N GLY A 61 -13.79 1.65 -0.45
CA GLY A 61 -14.84 0.69 -0.12
C GLY A 61 -14.45 -0.27 1.01
N CYS A 62 -13.18 -0.66 1.15
CA CYS A 62 -12.74 -1.46 2.30
C CYS A 62 -12.78 -0.64 3.61
N GLY A 63 -12.34 0.63 3.55
CA GLY A 63 -12.37 1.55 4.69
C GLY A 63 -13.80 1.84 5.16
N GLU A 64 -14.71 2.15 4.24
CA GLU A 64 -16.13 2.40 4.52
C GLU A 64 -16.79 1.17 5.14
N ARG A 65 -16.60 -0.04 4.58
CA ARG A 65 -17.15 -1.28 5.15
C ARG A 65 -16.62 -1.61 6.53
N ALA A 66 -15.40 -1.18 6.86
CA ALA A 66 -14.83 -1.40 8.19
C ALA A 66 -15.38 -0.39 9.20
N ALA A 67 -15.44 0.89 8.83
CA ALA A 67 -15.99 1.95 9.67
C ALA A 67 -17.48 1.74 9.96
N ALA A 68 -18.27 1.33 8.96
CA ALA A 68 -19.72 1.09 9.07
C ALA A 68 -20.15 -0.01 10.05
N ARG A 69 -19.19 -0.66 10.73
CA ARG A 69 -19.47 -1.60 11.84
C ARG A 69 -19.66 -0.89 13.19
N TYR A 70 -19.35 0.41 13.24
CA TYR A 70 -19.37 1.24 14.44
C TYR A 70 -20.10 2.55 14.12
N ASP A 71 -21.13 2.88 14.90
CA ASP A 71 -21.98 4.06 14.64
C ASP A 71 -21.26 5.39 14.90
N ASP A 72 -20.19 5.37 15.68
CA ASP A 72 -19.36 6.50 16.08
C ASP A 72 -18.16 6.76 15.16
N LEU A 73 -17.99 5.96 14.09
CA LEU A 73 -16.79 5.98 13.27
C LEU A 73 -17.08 6.26 11.78
N VAL A 74 -16.34 7.20 11.20
CA VAL A 74 -16.39 7.50 9.76
C VAL A 74 -15.06 7.18 9.06
N TYR A 75 -15.15 6.76 7.80
CA TYR A 75 -13.98 6.66 6.92
C TYR A 75 -13.90 7.88 5.99
N TRP A 76 -12.81 8.65 6.11
CA TRP A 76 -12.61 9.83 5.29
C TRP A 76 -12.00 9.48 3.92
N THR A 77 -12.84 9.52 2.90
CA THR A 77 -12.53 9.15 1.49
C THR A 77 -11.76 10.20 0.70
N TYR A 78 -11.10 11.14 1.37
CA TYR A 78 -10.45 12.28 0.73
C TYR A 78 -9.42 11.85 -0.33
N ASN A 79 -9.50 12.46 -1.50
CA ASN A 79 -8.58 12.18 -2.59
C ASN A 79 -7.32 13.06 -2.50
N TRP A 80 -6.33 12.56 -1.76
CA TRP A 80 -5.02 13.19 -1.58
C TRP A 80 -4.18 13.31 -2.87
N ARG A 81 -4.62 12.77 -4.01
CA ARG A 81 -3.92 12.95 -5.30
C ARG A 81 -4.22 14.29 -5.93
N LYS A 82 -5.40 14.87 -5.64
CA LYS A 82 -5.85 16.15 -6.21
C LYS A 82 -5.13 17.33 -5.56
N GLY A 83 -5.25 18.52 -6.16
CA GLY A 83 -4.69 19.76 -5.61
C GLY A 83 -3.17 19.76 -5.44
N GLY A 84 -2.44 19.00 -6.27
CA GLY A 84 -0.97 18.89 -6.18
C GLY A 84 -0.46 17.89 -5.15
N GLY A 85 -1.34 17.16 -4.45
CA GLY A 85 -0.91 16.25 -3.39
C GLY A 85 0.00 15.10 -3.84
N SER A 86 -0.15 14.60 -5.09
CA SER A 86 0.82 13.64 -5.65
C SER A 86 2.22 14.22 -5.82
N ALA A 87 2.34 15.49 -6.22
CA ALA A 87 3.63 16.17 -6.34
C ALA A 87 4.25 16.38 -4.95
N ARG A 88 3.42 16.83 -3.99
CA ARG A 88 3.83 17.01 -2.60
C ARG A 88 4.33 15.71 -1.95
N MET A 89 3.68 14.59 -2.24
CA MET A 89 4.14 13.28 -1.76
C MET A 89 5.55 12.94 -2.27
N ILE A 90 5.86 13.22 -3.54
CA ILE A 90 7.19 12.99 -4.11
C ILE A 90 8.23 13.93 -3.49
N GLU A 91 7.88 15.20 -3.31
CA GLU A 91 8.74 16.20 -2.66
C GLU A 91 9.11 15.75 -1.23
N ILE A 92 8.11 15.38 -0.43
CA ILE A 92 8.31 14.87 0.93
C ILE A 92 9.15 13.59 0.89
N SER A 93 8.84 12.65 -0.01
CA SER A 93 9.56 11.37 -0.08
C SER A 93 11.05 11.56 -0.38
N LYS A 94 11.40 12.50 -1.27
CA LYS A 94 12.81 12.86 -1.55
C LYS A 94 13.47 13.56 -0.37
N ARG A 95 12.79 14.54 0.23
CA ARG A 95 13.31 15.28 1.38
C ARG A 95 13.62 14.36 2.57
N GLU A 96 12.71 13.43 2.86
CA GLU A 96 12.85 12.49 3.98
C GLU A 96 13.66 11.23 3.62
N ASN A 97 14.14 11.12 2.39
CA ASN A 97 14.84 9.93 1.87
C ASN A 97 14.09 8.62 2.16
N PHE A 98 12.80 8.56 1.85
CA PHE A 98 12.02 7.36 2.11
C PHE A 98 12.45 6.18 1.23
N TYR A 99 12.33 4.97 1.78
CA TYR A 99 12.50 3.74 1.02
C TYR A 99 11.49 3.70 -0.13
N GLN A 100 12.00 3.58 -1.36
CA GLN A 100 11.18 3.47 -2.55
C GLN A 100 10.82 2.00 -2.79
N GLN A 101 9.79 1.54 -2.10
CA GLN A 101 9.28 0.18 -2.30
C GLN A 101 8.69 0.00 -3.71
N GLU A 102 9.19 -0.99 -4.44
CA GLU A 102 8.82 -1.27 -5.83
C GLU A 102 7.69 -2.32 -5.98
N TYR A 103 7.02 -2.66 -4.87
CA TYR A 103 5.95 -3.64 -4.79
C TYR A 103 4.93 -3.22 -3.72
N CYS A 104 3.75 -3.83 -3.69
CA CYS A 104 2.65 -3.45 -2.80
C CYS A 104 2.92 -3.74 -1.31
N GLY A 105 3.94 -4.54 -0.98
CA GLY A 105 4.28 -4.94 0.38
C GLY A 105 3.85 -6.35 0.77
N CYS A 106 3.30 -7.15 -0.16
CA CYS A 106 3.02 -8.57 0.06
C CYS A 106 3.90 -9.46 -0.82
N VAL A 107 4.14 -10.70 -0.37
CA VAL A 107 5.01 -11.66 -1.06
C VAL A 107 4.57 -11.94 -2.50
N TYR A 108 3.26 -11.98 -2.76
CA TYR A 108 2.75 -12.25 -4.10
C TYR A 108 2.95 -11.05 -5.05
N SER A 109 2.80 -9.83 -4.56
CA SER A 109 3.14 -8.63 -5.33
C SER A 109 4.64 -8.59 -5.65
N LEU A 110 5.50 -8.93 -4.69
CA LEU A 110 6.95 -9.04 -4.93
C LEU A 110 7.29 -10.12 -5.96
N ARG A 111 6.63 -11.28 -5.90
CA ARG A 111 6.77 -12.36 -6.88
C ARG A 111 6.39 -11.88 -8.28
N ASP A 112 5.23 -11.24 -8.40
CA ASP A 112 4.67 -10.82 -9.69
C ASP A 112 5.52 -9.69 -10.30
N THR A 113 5.94 -8.70 -9.49
CA THR A 113 6.89 -7.65 -9.89
C THR A 113 8.20 -8.25 -10.40
N ASN A 114 8.79 -9.21 -9.67
CA ASN A 114 10.05 -9.84 -10.08
C ASN A 114 9.91 -10.67 -11.36
N ARG A 115 8.78 -11.34 -11.56
CA ARG A 115 8.48 -12.05 -12.81
C ARG A 115 8.41 -11.09 -13.99
N HIS A 116 7.70 -9.96 -13.81
CA HIS A 116 7.63 -8.92 -14.83
C HIS A 116 9.01 -8.32 -15.14
N ARG A 117 9.80 -7.94 -14.13
CA ARG A 117 11.16 -7.41 -14.32
C ARG A 117 12.05 -8.36 -15.11
N ARG A 118 12.06 -9.65 -14.75
CA ARG A 118 12.81 -10.68 -15.48
C ARG A 118 12.37 -10.83 -16.93
N SER A 119 11.06 -10.76 -17.21
CA SER A 119 10.56 -10.80 -18.59
C SER A 119 11.03 -9.61 -19.44
N GLN A 120 11.48 -8.53 -18.79
CA GLN A 120 12.00 -7.31 -19.42
C GLN A 120 13.53 -7.21 -19.32
N GLY A 121 14.23 -8.30 -18.94
CA GLY A 121 15.69 -8.29 -18.77
C GLY A 121 16.21 -7.47 -17.59
N ARG A 122 15.34 -7.11 -16.63
CA ARG A 122 15.69 -6.33 -15.45
C ARG A 122 15.94 -7.22 -14.24
N ASP A 123 16.87 -6.81 -13.38
CA ASP A 123 17.13 -7.46 -12.11
C ASP A 123 15.92 -7.46 -11.17
N ARG A 124 15.95 -8.39 -10.22
CA ARG A 124 14.93 -8.50 -9.18
C ARG A 124 14.96 -7.26 -8.28
N VAL A 125 13.86 -7.00 -7.59
CA VAL A 125 13.80 -5.98 -6.54
C VAL A 125 14.72 -6.40 -5.40
N HIS A 126 15.65 -5.52 -5.05
CA HIS A 126 16.48 -5.61 -3.85
C HIS A 126 15.86 -4.73 -2.75
N ILE A 127 15.40 -5.37 -1.67
CA ILE A 127 14.74 -4.67 -0.56
C ILE A 127 15.77 -3.86 0.21
N GLY A 128 15.42 -2.63 0.58
CA GLY A 128 16.30 -1.76 1.35
C GLY A 128 17.46 -1.14 0.56
N VAL A 129 17.42 -1.17 -0.77
CA VAL A 129 18.46 -0.56 -1.63
C VAL A 129 18.02 0.80 -2.18
N LYS A 130 16.80 0.87 -2.72
CA LYS A 130 16.32 2.07 -3.42
C LYS A 130 15.67 3.07 -2.48
N PHE A 131 16.20 4.29 -2.39
CA PHE A 131 15.63 5.39 -1.61
C PHE A 131 15.43 6.62 -2.51
N TYR A 132 14.36 7.37 -2.26
CA TYR A 132 14.13 8.65 -2.95
C TYR A 132 15.25 9.64 -2.61
N GLY A 133 15.72 10.42 -3.60
CA GLY A 133 16.74 11.45 -3.38
C GLY A 133 18.18 10.91 -3.23
N LYS A 134 18.36 9.59 -3.32
CA LYS A 134 19.66 8.88 -3.27
C LYS A 134 19.91 8.09 -4.56
N GLU A 135 19.29 8.50 -5.68
CA GLU A 135 19.40 7.76 -6.93
C GLU A 135 20.85 7.63 -7.43
N ASP A 136 21.71 8.59 -7.10
CA ASP A 136 23.12 8.64 -7.55
C ASP A 136 24.07 7.78 -6.69
N LEU A 137 23.73 7.47 -5.44
CA LEU A 137 24.60 6.70 -4.53
C LEU A 137 24.62 5.19 -4.83
N ILE A 138 23.61 4.69 -5.53
CA ILE A 138 23.49 3.26 -5.87
C ILE A 138 24.51 2.87 -6.95
N ASN A 139 24.95 3.82 -7.78
CA ASN A 139 25.90 3.55 -8.86
C ASN A 139 27.37 3.55 -8.39
N GLU A 140 27.69 4.16 -7.25
CA GLU A 140 29.06 4.20 -6.72
C GLU A 140 29.44 2.96 -5.89
N GLU A 141 28.48 2.28 -5.25
CA GLU A 141 28.75 1.03 -4.51
C GLU A 141 28.77 -0.24 -5.38
N LEU A 142 28.46 -0.10 -6.68
CA LEU A 142 28.46 -1.18 -7.69
C LEU A 142 29.62 -1.06 -8.70
N LEU A 143 30.57 -0.15 -8.46
CA LEU A 143 31.82 0.03 -9.21
C LEU A 143 33.04 -0.37 -8.37
#